data_AF-A0A7S0RRP9-F1
#
_entry.id   AF-A0A7S0RRP9-F1
#
_cell.length_a   1.000
_cell.length_b   1.000
_cell.length_c   1.000
_cell.angle_alpha   90.00
_cell.angle_beta   90.00
_cell.angle_gamma   90.00
#
_symmetry.space_group_name_H-M   'P 1'
#
loop_
_entity.id
_entity.type
_entity.pdbx_description
1 polymer ?
#
loop_
_entity_poly.entity_id
_entity_poly.type
_entity_poly.pdbx_seq_one_letter_code
_entity_poly.pdbx_strand_id
1 'polypeptide(L)'
;TATGRCANKYLFHAEGRTFSLALLPVSACGSVVLMPPDRYHNFFERQFRANGFHVPVEIPHYTFAKPASTEVSGCRALAQTIAALEEDPQANADVTEKQRRASQWAQEQLGMEAVHRFMLTTLRKYHALQRFKPGFVTPHGKKMKQVTWNQVKANVLRIFTPAERAKYSSGPHWGPPVKPVPRSL
;
A
#
# COMPACT_ATOMS: atom_id res chain seq x y z
N THR A 1 -13.95 11.13 -10.82
CA THR A 1 -12.91 11.67 -9.91
C THR A 1 -12.86 10.84 -8.65
N ALA A 2 -11.72 10.79 -7.94
CA ALA A 2 -11.57 9.99 -6.71
C ALA A 2 -12.60 10.33 -5.61
N THR A 3 -13.19 11.53 -5.67
CA THR A 3 -14.20 12.04 -4.71
C THR A 3 -15.51 11.26 -4.68
N GLY A 4 -15.97 10.70 -5.81
CA GLY A 4 -17.25 9.99 -5.87
C GLY A 4 -17.24 8.64 -5.14
N ARG A 5 -16.05 8.02 -4.97
CA ARG A 5 -15.93 6.74 -4.26
C ARG A 5 -16.11 6.91 -2.76
N CYS A 6 -15.59 7.99 -2.19
CA CYS A 6 -15.69 8.25 -0.75
C CYS A 6 -17.13 8.51 -0.27
N ALA A 7 -18.08 8.76 -1.17
CA ALA A 7 -19.50 8.88 -0.81
C ALA A 7 -20.18 7.55 -0.50
N ASN A 8 -19.53 6.42 -0.79
CA ASN A 8 -20.11 5.09 -0.59
C ASN A 8 -19.66 4.51 0.76
N LYS A 9 -20.61 4.00 1.54
CA LYS A 9 -20.32 3.31 2.80
C LYS A 9 -19.52 2.02 2.56
N TYR A 10 -19.94 1.24 1.57
CA TYR A 10 -19.30 -0.03 1.20
C TYR A 10 -18.56 0.12 -0.13
N LEU A 11 -17.33 -0.38 -0.19
CA LEU A 11 -16.57 -0.51 -1.42
C LEU A 11 -16.02 -1.93 -1.55
N PHE A 12 -16.15 -2.49 -2.75
CA PHE A 12 -15.63 -3.82 -3.04
C PHE A 12 -14.18 -3.74 -3.52
N HIS A 13 -13.31 -4.57 -2.93
CA HIS A 13 -11.96 -4.76 -3.41
C HIS A 13 -11.90 -5.96 -4.36
N ALA A 14 -11.61 -5.68 -5.63
CA ALA A 14 -11.34 -6.70 -6.63
C ALA A 14 -9.84 -6.74 -6.96
N GLU A 15 -9.26 -7.93 -6.92
CA GLU A 15 -7.96 -8.21 -7.52
C GLU A 15 -8.07 -8.29 -9.05
N GLY A 16 -7.01 -7.92 -9.75
CA GLY A 16 -6.91 -8.08 -11.21
C GLY A 16 -6.00 -9.25 -11.56
N ARG A 17 -5.06 -9.00 -12.50
CA ARG A 17 -3.94 -9.92 -12.77
C ARG A 17 -2.97 -10.05 -11.58
N THR A 18 -3.00 -9.06 -10.69
CA THR A 18 -2.14 -8.92 -9.50
C THR A 18 -2.94 -8.20 -8.39
N PHE A 19 -2.27 -7.80 -7.30
CA PHE A 19 -2.85 -6.91 -6.30
C PHE A 19 -3.37 -5.60 -6.93
N SER A 20 -4.39 -5.02 -6.31
CA SER A 20 -5.03 -3.79 -6.78
C SER A 20 -4.53 -2.57 -6.00
N LEU A 21 -4.01 -1.57 -6.70
CA LEU A 21 -3.65 -0.28 -6.11
C LEU A 21 -4.87 0.53 -5.65
N ALA A 22 -6.08 0.10 -5.99
CA ALA A 22 -7.30 0.78 -5.59
C ALA A 22 -7.57 0.68 -4.08
N LEU A 23 -6.96 -0.26 -3.34
CA LEU A 23 -7.21 -0.37 -1.91
C LEU A 23 -6.74 0.86 -1.14
N LEU A 24 -5.58 1.42 -1.46
CA LEU A 24 -5.03 2.57 -0.75
C LEU A 24 -5.97 3.79 -0.73
N PRO A 25 -6.45 4.30 -1.89
CA PRO A 25 -7.39 5.41 -1.88
C PRO A 25 -8.74 5.04 -1.25
N VAL A 26 -9.17 3.78 -1.33
CA VAL A 26 -10.40 3.29 -0.67
C VAL A 26 -10.26 3.32 0.85
N SER A 27 -9.14 2.85 1.40
CA SER A 27 -8.86 2.90 2.84
C SER A 27 -8.77 4.33 3.36
N ALA A 28 -8.26 5.26 2.55
CA ALA A 28 -8.21 6.68 2.91
C ALA A 28 -9.59 7.37 2.87
N CYS A 29 -10.49 6.93 1.98
CA CYS A 29 -11.85 7.48 1.83
C CYS A 29 -12.78 7.20 3.03
N GLY A 30 -12.40 6.33 3.98
CA GLY A 30 -13.25 5.96 5.11
C GLY A 30 -14.43 5.04 4.76
N SER A 31 -14.46 4.46 3.56
CA SER A 31 -15.40 3.39 3.21
C SER A 31 -14.95 2.05 3.82
N VAL A 32 -15.89 1.18 4.16
CA VAL A 32 -15.55 -0.18 4.57
C VAL A 32 -15.27 -1.00 3.33
N VAL A 33 -14.26 -1.87 3.41
CA VAL A 33 -13.83 -2.66 2.27
C VAL A 33 -14.36 -4.07 2.39
N LEU A 34 -15.20 -4.48 1.44
CA LEU A 34 -15.60 -5.87 1.23
C LEU A 34 -14.46 -6.55 0.46
N MET A 35 -13.76 -7.51 1.08
CA MET A 35 -12.58 -8.13 0.49
C MET A 35 -12.74 -9.66 0.39
N PRO A 36 -12.48 -10.25 -0.79
CA PRO A 36 -12.38 -11.70 -0.90
C PRO A 36 -11.13 -12.22 -0.17
N PRO A 37 -11.04 -13.55 0.05
CA PRO A 37 -9.79 -14.18 0.46
C PRO A 37 -8.66 -13.84 -0.52
N ASP A 38 -7.42 -13.82 -0.03
CA ASP A 38 -6.29 -13.19 -0.69
C ASP A 38 -5.57 -14.14 -1.66
N ARG A 39 -5.28 -13.67 -2.89
CA ARG A 39 -4.23 -14.28 -3.75
C ARG A 39 -2.99 -13.41 -3.82
N TYR A 40 -3.19 -12.10 -3.77
CA TYR A 40 -2.11 -11.12 -3.89
C TYR A 40 -2.10 -10.19 -2.68
N HIS A 41 -0.89 -9.75 -2.32
CA HIS A 41 -0.68 -8.76 -1.28
C HIS A 41 0.19 -7.62 -1.77
N ASN A 42 -0.25 -6.39 -1.51
CA ASN A 42 0.63 -5.24 -1.51
C ASN A 42 1.39 -5.13 -0.15
N PHE A 43 2.24 -4.11 -0.01
CA PHE A 43 3.13 -3.99 1.16
C PHE A 43 2.41 -3.70 2.48
N PHE A 44 1.14 -3.26 2.48
CA PHE A 44 0.39 -2.89 3.67
C PHE A 44 -0.84 -3.77 3.94
N GLU A 45 -1.31 -4.50 2.92
CA GLU A 45 -2.55 -5.29 2.94
C GLU A 45 -2.60 -6.32 4.07
N ARG A 46 -1.47 -6.97 4.37
CA ARG A 46 -1.40 -7.95 5.47
C ARG A 46 -1.76 -7.31 6.82
N GLN A 47 -1.20 -6.13 7.09
CA GLN A 47 -1.47 -5.42 8.34
C GLN A 47 -2.90 -4.86 8.34
N PHE A 48 -3.38 -4.35 7.20
CA PHE A 48 -4.75 -3.86 7.04
C PHE A 48 -5.77 -4.95 7.40
N ARG A 49 -5.57 -6.17 6.89
CA ARG A 49 -6.41 -7.33 7.19
C ARG A 49 -6.30 -7.77 8.65
N ALA A 50 -5.08 -7.90 9.17
CA ALA A 50 -4.83 -8.31 10.56
C ALA A 50 -5.45 -7.37 11.58
N ASN A 51 -5.52 -6.07 11.28
CA ASN A 51 -6.18 -5.08 12.12
C ASN A 51 -7.72 -5.12 12.04
N GLY A 52 -8.31 -5.95 11.18
CA GLY A 52 -9.75 -6.11 11.02
C GLY A 52 -10.43 -4.95 10.31
N PHE A 53 -9.73 -4.25 9.39
CA PHE A 53 -10.26 -3.08 8.66
C PHE A 53 -11.12 -3.42 7.44
N HIS A 54 -11.51 -4.68 7.29
CA HIS A 54 -12.29 -5.16 6.16
C HIS A 54 -13.42 -6.06 6.63
N VAL A 55 -14.37 -6.29 5.73
CA VAL A 55 -15.36 -7.34 5.84
C VAL A 55 -14.98 -8.44 4.85
N PRO A 56 -14.74 -9.68 5.31
CA PRO A 56 -14.48 -10.79 4.41
C PRO A 56 -15.74 -11.14 3.62
N VAL A 57 -15.58 -11.42 2.32
CA VAL A 57 -16.68 -11.89 1.45
C VAL A 57 -16.25 -13.13 0.67
N GLU A 58 -17.08 -14.16 0.70
CA GLU A 58 -16.82 -15.39 -0.05
C GLU A 58 -17.33 -15.22 -1.49
N ILE A 59 -16.43 -14.78 -2.37
CA ILE A 59 -16.73 -14.55 -3.79
C ILE A 59 -15.72 -15.34 -4.63
N PRO A 60 -16.16 -16.06 -5.67
CA PRO A 60 -15.25 -16.73 -6.58
C PRO A 60 -14.27 -15.72 -7.17
N HIS A 61 -12.97 -16.02 -7.10
CA HIS A 61 -11.97 -15.21 -7.77
C HIS A 61 -12.32 -15.06 -9.25
N TYR A 62 -12.38 -13.80 -9.70
CA TYR A 62 -12.58 -13.48 -11.09
C TYR A 62 -11.33 -13.89 -11.87
N THR A 63 -11.45 -14.92 -12.69
CA THR A 63 -10.45 -15.27 -13.71
C THR A 63 -11.05 -15.00 -15.07
N PHE A 64 -10.22 -14.61 -16.04
CA PHE A 64 -10.64 -14.24 -17.40
C PHE A 64 -11.42 -15.33 -18.16
N ALA A 65 -11.54 -16.54 -17.61
CA ALA A 65 -12.11 -17.72 -18.25
C ALA A 65 -13.44 -18.21 -17.62
N LYS A 66 -14.05 -17.46 -16.68
CA LYS A 66 -15.28 -17.92 -16.02
C LYS A 66 -16.56 -17.43 -16.73
N PRO A 67 -17.61 -18.26 -16.76
CA PRO A 67 -18.90 -17.90 -17.35
C PRO A 67 -19.62 -16.81 -16.53
N ALA A 68 -20.44 -16.01 -17.21
CA ALA A 68 -21.21 -14.89 -16.65
C ALA A 68 -22.11 -15.29 -15.45
N SER A 69 -22.50 -16.56 -15.34
CA SER A 69 -23.21 -17.10 -14.17
C SER A 69 -22.44 -16.96 -12.85
N THR A 70 -21.10 -16.97 -12.92
CA THR A 70 -20.23 -16.78 -11.75
C THR A 70 -20.28 -15.32 -11.28
N GLU A 71 -20.34 -14.37 -12.21
CA GLU A 71 -20.46 -12.93 -11.91
C GLU A 71 -21.78 -12.62 -11.19
N VAL A 72 -22.89 -13.17 -11.71
CA VAL A 72 -24.22 -13.05 -11.09
C VAL A 72 -24.23 -13.62 -9.67
N SER A 73 -23.56 -14.75 -9.44
CA SER A 73 -23.46 -15.33 -8.10
C SER A 73 -22.64 -14.46 -7.13
N GLY A 74 -21.55 -13.83 -7.61
CA GLY A 74 -20.72 -12.94 -6.80
C GLY A 74 -21.43 -11.64 -6.42
N CYS A 75 -22.14 -11.01 -7.37
CA CYS A 75 -22.95 -9.82 -7.10
C CYS A 75 -24.08 -10.11 -6.11
N ARG A 76 -24.70 -11.29 -6.20
CA ARG A 76 -25.73 -11.72 -5.24
C ARG A 76 -25.14 -11.89 -3.84
N ALA A 77 -23.98 -12.53 -3.71
CA ALA A 77 -23.29 -12.70 -2.43
C ALA A 77 -22.92 -11.35 -1.79
N LEU A 78 -22.44 -10.39 -2.59
CA LEU A 78 -22.18 -9.02 -2.13
C LEU A 78 -23.44 -8.34 -1.61
N ALA A 79 -24.53 -8.39 -2.38
CA ALA A 79 -25.80 -7.78 -1.99
C ALA A 79 -26.36 -8.39 -0.68
N GLN A 80 -26.31 -9.71 -0.54
CA GLN A 80 -26.73 -10.41 0.67
C GLN A 80 -25.86 -10.04 1.88
N THR A 81 -24.55 -9.91 1.69
CA THR A 81 -23.64 -9.49 2.77
C THR A 81 -23.97 -8.08 3.22
N ILE A 82 -24.17 -7.14 2.28
CA ILE A 82 -24.51 -5.76 2.62
C ILE A 82 -25.86 -5.70 3.36
N ALA A 83 -26.87 -6.41 2.87
CA ALA A 83 -28.18 -6.47 3.53
C ALA A 83 -28.06 -6.98 4.98
N ALA A 84 -27.33 -8.09 5.19
CA ALA A 84 -27.12 -8.65 6.53
C ALA A 84 -26.39 -7.68 7.48
N LEU A 85 -25.40 -6.93 6.97
CA LEU A 85 -24.69 -5.89 7.75
C LEU A 85 -25.58 -4.70 8.09
N GLU A 86 -26.54 -4.36 7.24
CA GLU A 86 -27.45 -3.23 7.45
C GLU A 86 -28.61 -3.59 8.39
N GLU A 87 -29.12 -4.82 8.30
CA GLU A 87 -30.21 -5.34 9.12
C GLU A 87 -29.81 -5.53 10.59
N ASP A 88 -28.55 -5.89 10.86
CA ASP A 88 -28.03 -6.03 12.23
C ASP A 88 -27.43 -4.70 12.73
N PRO A 89 -28.04 -4.02 13.73
CA PRO A 89 -27.52 -2.76 14.27
C PRO A 89 -26.11 -2.85 14.84
N GLN A 90 -25.75 -4.00 15.42
CA GLN A 90 -24.43 -4.21 16.01
C GLN A 90 -23.37 -4.38 14.92
N ALA A 91 -23.67 -5.16 13.87
CA ALA A 91 -22.79 -5.29 12.71
C ALA A 91 -22.61 -3.95 11.97
N ASN A 92 -23.68 -3.17 11.85
CA ASN A 92 -23.67 -1.86 11.23
C ASN A 92 -22.78 -0.86 12.01
N ALA A 93 -22.89 -0.88 13.33
CA ALA A 93 -22.03 -0.08 14.21
C ALA A 93 -20.55 -0.52 14.11
N ASP A 94 -20.28 -1.83 14.11
CA ASP A 94 -18.92 -2.37 13.93
C ASP A 94 -18.32 -1.94 12.57
N VAL A 95 -19.10 -1.98 11.48
CA VAL A 95 -18.68 -1.46 10.17
C VAL A 95 -18.24 -0.01 10.27
N THR A 96 -19.01 0.84 10.95
CA THR A 96 -18.71 2.26 11.11
C THR A 96 -17.43 2.48 11.92
N GLU A 97 -17.18 1.67 12.94
CA GLU A 97 -15.95 1.74 13.72
C GLU A 97 -14.73 1.23 12.93
N LYS A 98 -14.88 0.16 12.15
CA LYS A 98 -13.83 -0.31 11.22
C LYS A 98 -13.43 0.80 10.25
N GLN A 99 -14.40 1.51 9.68
CA GLN A 99 -14.17 2.63 8.77
C GLN A 99 -13.31 3.73 9.41
N ARG A 100 -13.72 4.17 10.60
CA ARG A 100 -13.02 5.23 11.35
C ARG A 100 -11.57 4.83 11.63
N ARG A 101 -11.36 3.61 12.14
CA ARG A 101 -10.03 3.09 12.45
C ARG A 101 -9.16 2.88 11.21
N ALA A 102 -9.74 2.39 10.12
CA ALA A 102 -9.03 2.17 8.86
C ALA A 102 -8.52 3.47 8.26
N SER A 103 -9.37 4.52 8.23
CA SER A 103 -8.99 5.83 7.71
C SER A 103 -7.92 6.49 8.57
N GLN A 104 -8.09 6.46 9.91
CA GLN A 104 -7.09 6.97 10.84
C GLN A 104 -5.74 6.25 10.65
N TRP A 105 -5.75 4.92 10.61
CA TRP A 105 -4.54 4.14 10.41
C TRP A 105 -3.89 4.41 9.05
N ALA A 106 -4.66 4.57 7.97
CA ALA A 106 -4.10 4.89 6.67
C ALA A 106 -3.42 6.27 6.66
N GLN A 107 -4.01 7.27 7.31
CA GLN A 107 -3.41 8.61 7.43
C GLN A 107 -2.11 8.58 8.24
N GLU A 108 -2.08 7.82 9.34
CA GLU A 108 -0.92 7.72 10.23
C GLU A 108 0.21 6.84 9.67
N GLN A 109 -0.15 5.69 9.08
CA GLN A 109 0.80 4.62 8.75
C GLN A 109 1.12 4.50 7.26
N LEU A 110 0.31 5.11 6.38
CA LEU A 110 0.50 5.05 4.92
C LEU A 110 0.76 6.42 4.29
N GLY A 111 1.05 7.44 5.10
CA GLY A 111 1.58 8.70 4.60
C GLY A 111 2.91 8.53 3.85
N MET A 112 3.25 9.50 2.99
CA MET A 112 4.46 9.45 2.16
C MET A 112 5.75 9.21 2.96
N GLU A 113 5.86 9.76 4.18
CA GLU A 113 6.99 9.50 5.06
C GLU A 113 7.10 8.01 5.44
N ALA A 114 5.99 7.38 5.81
CA ALA A 114 5.96 5.97 6.18
C ALA A 114 6.33 5.07 5.00
N VAL A 115 5.82 5.39 3.79
CA VAL A 115 6.19 4.69 2.55
C VAL A 115 7.69 4.82 2.27
N HIS A 116 8.26 6.02 2.36
CA HIS A 116 9.69 6.22 2.17
C HIS A 116 10.53 5.45 3.22
N ARG A 117 10.10 5.47 4.48
CA ARG A 117 10.76 4.73 5.57
C ARG A 117 10.72 3.23 5.34
N PHE A 118 9.58 2.69 4.89
CA PHE A 118 9.45 1.29 4.50
C PHE A 118 10.43 0.93 3.38
N MET A 119 10.44 1.71 2.29
CA MET A 119 11.33 1.46 1.15
C MET A 119 12.81 1.49 1.55
N LEU A 120 13.23 2.52 2.30
CA LEU A 120 14.61 2.65 2.76
C LEU A 120 15.01 1.51 3.71
N THR A 121 14.13 1.13 4.63
CA THR A 121 14.38 0.03 5.57
C THR A 121 14.52 -1.29 4.83
N THR A 122 13.65 -1.55 3.86
CA THR A 122 13.70 -2.75 3.01
C THR A 122 15.02 -2.81 2.23
N LEU A 123 15.42 -1.71 1.60
CA LEU A 123 16.70 -1.64 0.87
C LEU A 123 17.91 -1.86 1.79
N ARG A 124 17.90 -1.31 3.01
CA ARG A 124 18.97 -1.53 4.00
C ARG A 124 19.06 -2.99 4.43
N LYS A 125 17.92 -3.61 4.76
CA LYS A 125 17.86 -5.03 5.13
C LYS A 125 18.32 -5.91 3.98
N TYR A 126 17.87 -5.62 2.75
CA TYR A 126 18.29 -6.36 1.56
C TYR A 126 19.79 -6.22 1.30
N HIS A 127 20.35 -5.01 1.41
CA HIS A 127 21.79 -4.78 1.27
C HIS A 127 22.61 -5.58 2.30
N ALA A 128 22.14 -5.71 3.53
CA ALA A 128 22.82 -6.52 4.55
C ALA A 128 22.89 -8.02 4.21
N LEU A 129 22.01 -8.52 3.35
CA LEU A 129 22.02 -9.90 2.86
C LEU A 129 22.98 -10.10 1.68
N GLN A 130 23.54 -9.03 1.10
CA GLN A 130 24.45 -9.13 -0.03
C GLN A 130 25.79 -9.76 0.39
N ARG A 131 26.15 -10.85 -0.28
CA ARG A 131 27.42 -11.57 -0.07
C ARG A 131 28.51 -11.19 -1.08
N PHE A 132 28.22 -10.23 -1.94
CA PHE A 132 29.15 -9.73 -2.96
C PHE A 132 29.11 -8.21 -3.00
N LYS A 133 30.19 -7.59 -3.46
CA LYS A 133 30.20 -6.17 -3.79
C LYS A 133 29.63 -6.00 -5.20
N PRO A 134 28.54 -5.24 -5.39
CA PRO A 134 28.01 -4.99 -6.73
C PRO A 134 29.09 -4.41 -7.63
N GLY A 135 29.35 -5.07 -8.75
CA GLY A 135 30.26 -4.54 -9.77
C GLY A 135 29.65 -3.30 -10.43
N PHE A 136 30.48 -2.32 -10.75
CA PHE A 136 30.05 -1.13 -11.50
C PHE A 136 30.11 -1.37 -13.00
N VAL A 137 29.84 -2.58 -13.48
CA VAL A 137 29.93 -2.93 -14.90
C VAL A 137 28.62 -3.60 -15.29
N THR A 138 27.96 -3.09 -16.33
CA THR A 138 26.74 -3.69 -16.88
C THR A 138 27.05 -5.05 -17.52
N PRO A 139 26.04 -5.89 -17.81
CA PRO A 139 26.23 -7.13 -18.57
C PRO A 139 26.91 -6.93 -19.94
N HIS A 140 26.95 -5.70 -20.46
CA HIS A 140 27.59 -5.32 -21.72
C HIS A 140 28.93 -4.60 -21.55
N GLY A 141 29.59 -4.73 -20.39
CA GLY A 141 30.92 -4.15 -20.16
C GLY A 141 30.96 -2.63 -19.92
N LYS A 142 29.82 -1.95 -19.82
CA LYS A 142 29.79 -0.50 -19.60
C LYS A 142 29.96 -0.19 -18.12
N LYS A 143 30.86 0.73 -17.78
CA LYS A 143 30.97 1.22 -16.40
C LYS A 143 29.70 1.99 -16.02
N MET A 144 29.03 1.56 -14.96
CA MET A 144 27.92 2.29 -14.36
C MET A 144 28.46 3.56 -13.69
N LYS A 145 27.86 4.72 -14.00
CA LYS A 145 28.21 5.97 -13.33
C LYS A 145 27.76 5.90 -11.87
N GLN A 146 28.69 6.14 -10.96
CA GLN A 146 28.37 6.30 -9.55
C GLN A 146 27.53 7.58 -9.39
N VAL A 147 26.31 7.43 -8.87
CA VAL A 147 25.43 8.57 -8.59
C VAL A 147 25.78 9.09 -7.19
N THR A 148 26.10 10.38 -7.09
CA THR A 148 26.41 11.01 -5.80
C THR A 148 25.12 11.31 -5.03
N TRP A 149 25.20 11.37 -3.70
CA TRP A 149 24.06 11.77 -2.86
C TRP A 149 23.50 13.15 -3.23
N ASN A 150 24.35 14.07 -3.70
CA ASN A 150 23.92 15.38 -4.20
C ASN A 150 23.07 15.24 -5.47
N GLN A 151 23.44 14.34 -6.39
CA GLN A 151 22.64 14.05 -7.58
C GLN A 151 21.31 13.37 -7.22
N VAL A 152 21.31 12.43 -6.27
CA VAL A 152 20.08 11.82 -5.75
C VAL A 152 19.17 12.88 -5.14
N LYS A 153 19.70 13.73 -4.24
CA LYS A 153 18.94 14.81 -3.59
C LYS A 153 18.38 15.79 -4.63
N ALA A 154 19.18 16.21 -5.60
CA ALA A 154 18.73 17.10 -6.67
C ALA A 154 17.59 16.48 -7.50
N ASN A 155 17.70 15.19 -7.85
CA ASN A 155 16.67 14.49 -8.62
C ASN A 155 15.38 14.29 -7.81
N VAL A 156 15.47 13.92 -6.53
CA VAL A 156 14.29 13.73 -5.67
C VAL A 156 13.59 15.07 -5.41
N LEU A 157 14.33 16.14 -5.14
CA LEU A 157 13.76 17.48 -4.94
C LEU A 157 13.05 18.02 -6.20
N ARG A 158 13.31 17.49 -7.40
CA ARG A 158 12.58 17.87 -8.62
C ARG A 158 11.15 17.31 -8.66
N ILE A 159 10.86 16.26 -7.89
CA ILE A 159 9.54 15.61 -7.84
C ILE A 159 8.57 16.43 -6.98
N PHE A 160 9.09 17.17 -6.00
CA PHE A 160 8.29 17.93 -5.04
C PHE A 160 7.96 19.35 -5.54
N THR A 161 6.81 19.85 -5.11
CA THR A 161 6.42 21.26 -5.30
C THR A 161 7.40 22.21 -4.58
N PRO A 162 7.45 23.51 -4.94
CA PRO A 162 8.30 24.48 -4.23
C PRO A 162 8.06 24.52 -2.71
N ALA A 163 6.81 24.40 -2.26
CA ALA A 163 6.44 24.40 -0.84
C ALA A 163 6.93 23.13 -0.11
N GLU A 164 6.78 21.96 -0.73
CA GLU A 164 7.27 20.69 -0.18
C GLU A 164 8.80 20.63 -0.16
N ARG A 165 9.46 21.17 -1.19
CA ARG A 165 10.92 21.26 -1.25
C ARG A 165 11.51 21.97 -0.03
N ALA A 166 10.90 23.07 0.43
CA ALA A 166 11.37 23.82 1.59
C ALA A 166 11.29 23.00 2.90
N LYS A 167 10.29 22.13 3.01
CA LYS A 167 10.10 21.21 4.14
C LYS A 167 11.12 20.06 4.12
N TYR A 168 11.41 19.50 2.94
CA TYR A 168 12.32 18.37 2.81
C TYR A 168 13.80 18.76 2.70
N SER A 169 14.13 19.97 2.27
CA SER A 169 15.52 20.42 2.11
C SER A 169 16.24 20.70 3.43
N SER A 170 15.47 20.95 4.50
CA SER A 170 15.93 21.43 5.82
C SER A 170 15.87 20.39 6.95
N GLY A 171 15.21 19.25 6.75
CA GLY A 171 15.05 18.21 7.79
C GLY A 171 16.20 17.17 7.85
N PRO A 172 16.35 16.43 8.96
CA PRO A 172 17.40 15.42 9.20
C PRO A 172 17.31 14.17 8.29
N HIS A 173 16.38 14.16 7.34
CA HIS A 173 16.11 13.05 6.43
C HIS A 173 17.16 12.89 5.33
N TRP A 174 18.05 13.88 5.14
CA TRP A 174 19.08 13.92 4.10
C TRP A 174 20.49 13.96 4.67
N GLY A 175 20.87 12.90 5.37
CA GLY A 175 22.27 12.60 5.71
C GLY A 175 22.78 11.39 4.94
N PRO A 176 24.11 11.23 4.76
CA PRO A 176 24.65 9.92 4.38
C PRO A 176 24.17 8.86 5.39
N PRO A 177 24.04 7.58 4.99
CA PRO A 177 23.78 6.53 5.97
C PRO A 177 24.80 6.66 7.11
N VAL A 178 24.30 6.54 8.35
CA VAL A 178 25.12 6.47 9.57
C VAL A 178 26.37 5.64 9.25
N LYS A 179 27.55 6.21 9.55
CA LYS A 179 28.85 5.57 9.28
C LYS A 179 28.75 4.08 9.64
N PRO A 180 29.30 3.16 8.82
CA PRO A 180 29.28 1.75 9.15
C PRO A 180 29.80 1.59 10.58
N VAL A 181 28.99 0.95 11.43
CA VAL A 181 29.44 0.55 12.76
C VAL A 181 30.72 -0.26 12.55
N PRO A 182 31.85 0.12 13.17
CA PRO A 182 33.06 -0.69 13.10
C PRO A 182 32.71 -2.10 13.51
N ARG A 183 33.06 -3.10 12.69
CA ARG A 183 33.04 -4.49 13.14
C ARG A 183 34.12 -4.61 14.22
N SER A 184 33.75 -4.45 15.48
CA SER A 184 34.48 -5.10 16.57
C SER A 184 34.02 -6.56 16.59
N LEU A 185 34.95 -7.45 16.27
CA LEU A 185 34.92 -8.86 16.64
C LEU A 185 35.02 -8.99 18.16
#